data_AF-A0A7S0VLN2-F1
#
_entry.id   AF-A0A7S0VLN2-F1
#
_cell.length_a   1.000
_cell.length_b   1.000
_cell.length_c   1.000
_cell.angle_alpha   90.00
_cell.angle_beta   90.00
_cell.angle_gamma   90.00
#
_symmetry.space_group_name_H-M   'P 1'
#
loop_
_entity.id
_entity.type
_entity.pdbx_description
1 polymer ?
#
loop_
_entity_poly.entity_id
_entity_poly.type
_entity_poly.pdbx_seq_one_letter_code
_entity_poly.pdbx_strand_id
1 'polypeptide(L)'
;FQIMTMQGWNEIMYSTQDAFSDLSAAWFVPLIVIGPFFSLQLFLVVIANRYAEVKLDMKTQDESSLCLFDVKVGIAAAKDLPRMDTFGNSDPYIKIQLGKKTK
;
A
#
# COMPACT_ATOMS: atom_id res chain seq x y z
N PHE A 1 28.07 -11.14 -13.15
CA PHE A 1 26.67 -11.38 -12.72
C PHE A 1 26.59 -12.44 -11.63
N GLN A 2 27.19 -13.63 -11.80
CA GLN A 2 27.16 -14.74 -10.81
C GLN A 2 27.62 -14.36 -9.38
N ILE A 3 28.66 -13.53 -9.25
CA ILE A 3 29.13 -13.04 -7.94
C ILE A 3 28.07 -12.14 -7.26
N MET A 4 27.31 -11.35 -8.04
CA MET A 4 26.25 -10.48 -7.52
C MET A 4 24.99 -11.26 -7.11
N THR A 5 24.74 -12.41 -7.73
CA THR A 5 23.60 -13.28 -7.38
C THR A 5 23.93 -14.28 -6.28
N MET A 6 25.13 -14.22 -5.69
CA MET A 6 25.61 -15.17 -4.67
C MET A 6 25.55 -16.64 -5.12
N GLN A 7 25.59 -16.91 -6.42
CA GLN A 7 25.51 -18.27 -6.96
C GLN A 7 26.86 -18.66 -7.56
N GLY A 8 27.45 -19.75 -7.06
CA GLY A 8 28.74 -20.26 -7.56
C GLY A 8 29.91 -19.30 -7.34
N TRP A 9 29.78 -18.31 -6.45
CA TRP A 9 30.82 -17.31 -6.21
C TRP A 9 32.08 -17.91 -5.57
N ASN A 10 31.93 -18.96 -4.76
CA ASN A 10 33.04 -19.69 -4.14
C ASN A 10 33.97 -20.31 -5.19
N GLU A 11 33.40 -20.96 -6.21
CA GLU A 11 34.19 -21.61 -7.28
C GLU A 11 34.98 -20.57 -8.09
N ILE A 12 34.36 -19.43 -8.37
CA ILE A 12 35.01 -18.31 -9.08
C ILE A 12 36.14 -17.72 -8.22
N MET A 13 35.91 -17.57 -6.91
CA MET A 13 36.93 -17.09 -5.97
C MET A 13 38.13 -18.04 -5.94
N TYR A 14 37.90 -19.34 -5.76
CA TYR A 14 38.98 -20.34 -5.73
C TYR A 14 39.74 -20.39 -7.06
N SER A 15 39.02 -20.38 -8.19
CA SER A 15 39.65 -20.31 -9.52
C SER A 15 40.50 -19.05 -9.72
N THR A 16 40.14 -17.94 -9.06
CA THR A 16 40.89 -16.67 -9.13
C THR A 16 42.10 -16.68 -8.18
N GLN A 17 41.98 -17.31 -7.01
CA GLN A 17 43.09 -17.49 -6.07
C GLN A 17 44.20 -18.36 -6.66
N ASP A 18 43.83 -19.47 -7.31
CA ASP A 18 44.78 -20.35 -8.00
C ASP A 18 45.52 -19.66 -9.16
N ALA A 19 44.88 -18.67 -9.80
CA ALA A 19 45.44 -17.96 -10.94
C ALA A 19 46.36 -16.77 -10.55
N PHE A 20 46.04 -16.07 -9.47
CA PHE A 20 46.75 -14.85 -9.06
C PHE A 20 47.49 -14.99 -7.74
N SER A 21 46.74 -15.15 -6.64
CA SER A 21 47.26 -15.20 -5.28
C SER A 21 46.10 -15.35 -4.29
N ASP A 22 46.37 -15.92 -3.11
CA ASP A 22 45.40 -16.04 -2.01
C ASP A 22 44.82 -14.68 -1.55
N LEU A 23 45.56 -13.58 -1.72
CA LEU A 23 45.11 -12.21 -1.36
C LEU A 23 43.96 -11.69 -2.25
N SER A 24 43.65 -12.37 -3.35
CA SER A 24 42.53 -12.03 -4.23
C SER A 24 41.18 -12.11 -3.50
N ALA A 25 41.06 -12.97 -2.49
CA ALA A 25 39.84 -13.11 -1.68
C ALA A 25 39.50 -11.83 -0.89
N ALA A 26 40.51 -11.08 -0.43
CA ALA A 26 40.30 -9.85 0.32
C ALA A 26 39.59 -8.76 -0.51
N TRP A 27 39.81 -8.74 -1.82
CA TRP A 27 39.11 -7.86 -2.76
C TRP A 27 37.68 -8.35 -3.09
N PHE A 28 37.43 -9.65 -3.01
CA PHE A 28 36.11 -10.24 -3.27
C PHE A 28 35.10 -9.98 -2.15
N VAL A 29 35.54 -9.93 -0.89
CA VAL A 29 34.66 -9.71 0.28
C VAL A 29 33.82 -8.42 0.17
N PRO A 30 34.40 -7.22 -0.02
CA PRO A 30 33.59 -6.01 -0.16
C PRO A 30 32.73 -6.02 -1.42
N LEU A 31 33.17 -6.67 -2.50
CA LEU A 31 32.42 -6.77 -3.76
C LEU A 31 31.14 -7.60 -3.58
N ILE A 32 31.25 -8.72 -2.86
CA ILE A 32 30.15 -9.63 -2.51
C ILE A 32 29.19 -9.03 -1.49
N VAL A 33 29.65 -8.14 -0.60
CA VAL A 33 28.77 -7.46 0.36
C VAL A 33 28.08 -6.27 -0.30
N ILE A 34 28.83 -5.34 -0.88
CA ILE A 34 28.27 -4.06 -1.35
C ILE A 34 27.36 -4.25 -2.56
N GLY A 35 27.73 -5.13 -3.50
CA GLY A 35 26.98 -5.30 -4.74
C GLY A 35 25.54 -5.78 -4.54
N PRO A 36 25.32 -6.92 -3.88
CA PRO A 36 23.98 -7.45 -3.60
C PRO A 36 23.16 -6.55 -2.68
N PHE A 37 23.78 -5.94 -1.66
CA PHE A 37 23.09 -4.96 -0.83
C PHE A 37 22.56 -3.80 -1.67
N PHE A 38 23.39 -3.20 -2.52
CA PHE A 38 22.95 -2.12 -3.39
C PHE A 38 21.82 -2.56 -4.35
N SER A 39 21.97 -3.73 -4.97
CA SER A 39 20.95 -4.26 -5.90
C SER A 39 19.61 -4.54 -5.20
N LEU A 40 19.63 -5.14 -4.01
CA LEU A 40 18.42 -5.41 -3.23
C LEU A 40 17.76 -4.12 -2.73
N GLN A 41 18.55 -3.16 -2.26
CA GLN A 41 18.02 -1.86 -1.81
C GLN A 41 17.33 -1.12 -2.95
N LEU A 42 17.90 -1.09 -4.15
CA LEU A 42 17.25 -0.52 -5.32
C LEU A 42 15.96 -1.27 -5.69
N PHE A 43 15.99 -2.61 -5.67
CA PHE A 43 14.81 -3.41 -5.98
C PHE A 43 13.67 -3.17 -4.99
N LEU A 44 13.96 -3.10 -3.69
CA LEU A 44 13.00 -2.77 -2.64
C LEU A 44 12.40 -1.38 -2.84
N VAL A 45 13.23 -0.36 -3.10
CA VAL A 45 12.75 1.01 -3.35
C VAL A 45 11.84 1.07 -4.58
N VAL A 46 12.22 0.40 -5.67
CA VAL A 46 11.42 0.38 -6.89
C VAL A 46 10.08 -0.32 -6.64
N ILE A 47 10.07 -1.49 -5.99
CA ILE A 47 8.82 -2.19 -5.66
C ILE A 47 7.93 -1.31 -4.76
N ALA A 48 8.50 -0.70 -3.72
CA ALA A 48 7.76 0.16 -2.81
C ALA A 48 7.12 1.34 -3.56
N ASN A 49 7.85 1.98 -4.48
CA ASN A 49 7.34 3.08 -5.29
C ASN A 49 6.19 2.63 -6.21
N ARG A 50 6.35 1.48 -6.88
CA ARG A 50 5.29 0.93 -7.75
C ARG A 50 4.06 0.51 -6.95
N TYR A 51 4.26 -0.08 -5.78
CA TYR A 51 3.17 -0.44 -4.89
C TYR A 51 2.41 0.78 -4.36
N ALA A 52 3.13 1.87 -4.03
CA ALA A 52 2.52 3.12 -3.60
C ALA A 52 1.68 3.76 -4.72
N GLU A 53 2.18 3.77 -5.96
CA GLU A 53 1.48 4.24 -7.15
C GLU A 53 0.15 3.48 -7.35
N VAL A 54 0.19 2.15 -7.38
CA VAL A 54 -1.01 1.30 -7.51
C VAL A 54 -2.01 1.53 -6.38
N LYS A 55 -1.54 1.70 -5.14
CA LYS A 55 -2.41 1.95 -3.98
C LYS A 55 -3.11 3.31 -4.06
N LEU A 56 -2.45 4.33 -4.61
CA LEU A 56 -3.08 5.65 -4.81
C LEU A 56 -4.20 5.57 -5.83
N ASP A 57 -3.97 4.88 -6.95
CA ASP A 57 -4.98 4.70 -8.01
C ASP A 57 -6.22 3.94 -7.50
N MET A 58 -6.03 2.89 -6.69
CA MET A 58 -7.12 2.17 -6.04
C MET A 58 -7.92 3.06 -5.08
N LYS A 59 -7.24 3.90 -4.30
CA LYS A 59 -7.91 4.77 -3.32
C LYS A 59 -8.75 5.86 -4.01
N THR A 60 -8.33 6.35 -5.18
CA THR A 60 -9.12 7.27 -5.98
C THR A 60 -10.40 6.60 -6.52
N GLN A 61 -10.35 5.31 -6.85
CA GLN A 61 -11.55 4.55 -7.24
C GLN A 61 -12.51 4.32 -6.05
N ASP A 62 -12.00 3.97 -4.87
CA ASP A 62 -12.82 3.81 -3.66
C ASP A 62 -13.46 5.14 -3.23
N GLU A 63 -12.73 6.27 -3.27
CA GLU A 63 -13.30 7.60 -3.01
C GLU A 63 -14.41 7.94 -4.01
N SER A 64 -14.22 7.68 -5.31
CA SER A 64 -15.22 7.99 -6.33
C SER A 64 -16.48 7.12 -6.23
N SER A 65 -16.37 5.88 -5.76
CA SER A 65 -17.51 5.02 -5.46
C SER A 65 -18.19 5.40 -4.13
N LEU A 66 -17.44 5.83 -3.10
CA LEU A 66 -18.02 6.38 -1.87
C LEU A 66 -18.77 7.71 -2.14
N CYS A 67 -18.22 8.56 -3.01
CA CYS A 67 -18.87 9.79 -3.48
C CYS A 67 -20.16 9.51 -4.28
N LEU A 68 -20.26 8.35 -4.94
CA LEU A 68 -21.49 7.89 -5.61
C LEU A 68 -22.57 7.47 -4.60
N PHE A 69 -22.17 7.14 -3.36
CA PHE A 69 -23.06 6.75 -2.27
C PHE A 69 -23.11 7.78 -1.11
N ASP A 70 -22.73 9.06 -1.31
CA ASP A 70 -23.00 10.11 -0.32
C ASP A 70 -24.52 10.33 -0.23
N VAL A 71 -25.15 9.60 0.69
CA VAL A 71 -26.52 9.81 1.11
C VAL A 71 -26.49 10.92 2.17
N LYS A 72 -26.64 12.16 1.72
CA LYS A 72 -26.75 13.33 2.59
C LYS A 72 -28.07 13.29 3.36
N VAL A 73 -28.07 12.75 4.58
CA VAL A 73 -29.24 12.72 5.47
C VAL A 73 -29.44 14.12 6.08
N GLY A 74 -30.29 14.93 5.45
CA GLY A 74 -30.74 16.19 6.02
C GLY A 74 -31.91 15.97 6.98
N ILE A 75 -31.78 16.38 8.24
CA ILE A 75 -32.89 16.42 9.19
C ILE A 75 -33.78 17.61 8.78
N ALA A 76 -34.86 17.35 8.05
CA ALA A 76 -35.84 18.37 7.70
C ALA A 76 -36.73 18.66 8.92
N ALA A 77 -36.31 19.67 9.69
CA ALA A 77 -37.09 20.35 10.73
C ALA A 77 -37.60 19.46 11.88
N ALA A 78 -36.80 19.34 12.94
CA ALA A 78 -37.30 18.96 14.27
C ALA A 78 -37.81 20.21 15.02
N LYS A 79 -38.78 20.93 14.44
CA LYS A 79 -39.34 22.14 15.05
C LYS A 79 -40.85 21.98 15.22
N ASP A 80 -41.24 21.67 16.46
CA ASP A 80 -42.60 21.70 17.00
C ASP A 80 -43.60 20.68 16.42
N LEU A 81 -43.47 19.41 16.79
CA LEU A 81 -44.61 18.47 16.74
C LEU A 81 -45.36 18.49 18.08
N PRO A 82 -46.67 18.81 18.11
CA PRO A 82 -47.46 18.76 19.33
C PRO A 82 -47.54 17.32 19.86
N ARG A 83 -47.37 17.15 21.18
CA ARG A 83 -47.49 15.87 21.90
C ARG A 83 -48.81 15.20 21.53
N MET A 84 -48.74 14.05 20.86
CA MET A 84 -49.89 13.19 20.59
C MET A 84 -49.80 11.95 21.48
N ASP A 85 -50.03 12.23 22.77
CA ASP A 85 -50.57 11.40 23.83
C ASP A 85 -49.81 10.27 24.58
N THR A 86 -50.47 9.92 25.69
CA THR A 86 -50.03 9.44 27.01
C THR A 86 -49.90 7.91 27.09
N PHE A 87 -48.81 7.42 27.70
CA PHE A 87 -48.37 6.02 27.88
C PHE A 87 -47.89 5.27 26.63
N GLY A 88 -46.57 5.12 26.52
CA GLY A 88 -45.90 4.18 25.61
C GLY A 88 -44.73 4.81 24.87
N ASN A 89 -43.55 4.21 24.96
CA ASN A 89 -42.34 4.65 24.26
C ASN A 89 -42.51 4.49 22.74
N SER A 90 -43.06 5.51 22.08
CA SER A 90 -43.24 5.53 20.64
C SER A 90 -42.12 6.37 20.02
N ASP A 91 -41.16 5.70 19.39
CA ASP A 91 -40.04 6.37 18.74
C ASP A 91 -40.54 7.26 17.59
N PRO A 92 -40.03 8.50 17.45
CA PRO A 92 -40.47 9.43 16.43
C PRO A 92 -40.10 8.90 15.03
N TYR A 93 -41.09 8.80 14.15
CA TYR A 93 -40.92 8.32 12.77
C TYR A 93 -39.91 9.16 11.98
N ILE A 94 -38.81 8.54 11.56
CA ILE A 94 -37.84 9.09 10.62
C ILE A 94 -38.25 8.67 9.22
N LYS A 95 -38.73 9.62 8.39
CA LYS A 95 -38.93 9.39 6.95
C LYS A 95 -37.63 9.69 6.20
N ILE A 96 -36.89 8.65 5.84
CA ILE A 96 -35.69 8.74 5.01
C ILE A 96 -36.15 8.83 3.55
N GLN A 97 -35.98 9.98 2.90
CA GLN A 97 -36.16 10.11 1.46
C GLN A 97 -34.81 9.99 0.76
N LEU A 98 -34.71 8.98 -0.11
CA LEU A 98 -33.50 8.67 -0.88
C LEU A 98 -33.47 9.52 -2.16
N GLY A 99 -32.81 10.67 -2.12
CA GLY A 99 -32.55 11.48 -3.32
C GLY A 99 -31.30 10.99 -4.04
N LYS A 100 -31.45 10.31 -5.19
CA LYS A 100 -30.30 10.01 -6.07
C LYS A 100 -29.78 11.31 -6.70
N LYS A 101 -28.50 11.63 -6.50
CA LYS A 101 -27.80 12.65 -7.29
C LYS A 101 -27.58 12.11 -8.71
N THR A 102 -28.31 12.65 -9.67
CA THR A 102 -27.94 12.55 -11.09
C THR A 102 -27.13 13.81 -11.42
N LYS A 103 -26.02 13.59 -12.14
CA LYS A 103 -24.92 14.53 -12.44
C LYS A 103 -25.30 16.00 -12.61
#